data_AF-A0A3N5QU28-F1
#
_entry.id   AF-A0A3N5QU28-F1
#
_cell.length_a   1.000
_cell.length_b   1.000
_cell.length_c   1.000
_cell.angle_alpha   90.00
_cell.angle_beta   90.00
_cell.angle_gamma   90.00
#
_symmetry.space_group_name_H-M   'P 1'
#
loop_
_entity.id
_entity.type
_entity.pdbx_description
1 polymer ?
#
loop_
_entity_poly.entity_id
_entity_poly.type
_entity_poly.pdbx_seq_one_letter_code
_entity_poly.pdbx_strand_id
1 'polypeptide(L)'
;MGVMRFQVDPPELLEDWPEVYRGFISGIDQCAWPTRVEIEGSVIVCRRTNSDSGKFSVAWPVPGFGRPVLTTASLPERQQPYLLTVELARGKIVQVRN
;
A
#
# COMPACT_ATOMS: atom_id res chain seq x y z
N MET A 1 9.24 -7.72 -13.82
CA MET A 1 8.70 -7.96 -12.47
C MET A 1 8.98 -6.73 -11.64
N GLY A 2 7.94 -6.04 -11.20
CA GLY A 2 8.07 -4.82 -10.40
C GLY A 2 7.90 -5.07 -8.91
N VAL A 3 8.60 -4.30 -8.09
CA VAL A 3 8.54 -4.35 -6.63
C VAL A 3 8.24 -2.97 -6.05
N MET A 4 7.26 -2.88 -5.16
CA MET A 4 7.04 -1.69 -4.32
C MET A 4 7.26 -2.04 -2.86
N ARG A 5 7.88 -1.12 -2.14
CA ARG A 5 8.22 -1.28 -0.72
C ARG A 5 7.57 -0.17 0.09
N PHE A 6 6.94 -0.55 1.18
CA PHE A 6 6.26 0.37 2.08
C PHE A 6 6.75 0.12 3.51
N GLN A 7 7.46 1.11 4.06
CA GLN A 7 7.83 1.15 5.46
C GLN A 7 6.57 1.41 6.30
N VAL A 8 6.35 0.57 7.30
CA VAL A 8 5.35 0.77 8.34
C VAL A 8 6.06 1.38 9.55
N ASP A 9 5.50 2.47 10.04
CA ASP A 9 5.98 3.19 11.21
C ASP A 9 4.76 3.71 11.99
N PRO A 10 4.56 3.31 13.26
CA PRO A 10 5.44 2.44 14.04
C PRO A 10 5.27 0.94 13.68
N PRO A 11 6.29 0.08 13.85
CA PRO A 11 6.31 -1.29 13.33
C PRO A 11 5.30 -2.25 13.99
N GLU A 12 4.86 -1.95 15.20
CA GLU A 12 3.89 -2.75 15.97
C GLU A 12 2.52 -2.80 15.28
N LEU A 13 2.24 -1.86 14.37
CA LEU A 13 1.04 -1.89 13.53
C LEU A 13 0.93 -3.16 12.66
N LEU A 14 2.03 -3.88 12.44
CA LEU A 14 2.03 -5.13 11.68
C LEU A 14 1.55 -6.34 12.49
N GLU A 15 1.57 -6.28 13.82
CA GLU A 15 1.32 -7.45 14.68
C GLU A 15 -0.14 -7.95 14.62
N ASP A 16 -1.11 -7.03 14.49
CA ASP A 16 -2.54 -7.33 14.37
C ASP A 16 -3.12 -6.74 13.08
N TRP A 17 -2.50 -7.10 11.95
CA TRP A 17 -2.96 -6.63 10.65
C TRP A 17 -2.95 -7.71 9.56
N PRO A 18 -3.76 -8.77 9.68
CA PRO A 18 -3.80 -9.87 8.71
C PRO A 18 -4.26 -9.44 7.31
N GLU A 19 -5.05 -8.35 7.19
CA GLU A 19 -5.53 -7.84 5.90
C GLU A 19 -4.42 -7.26 5.03
N VAL A 20 -3.25 -6.97 5.59
CA VAL A 20 -2.09 -6.50 4.83
C VAL A 20 -1.77 -7.43 3.65
N TYR A 21 -1.89 -8.75 3.87
CA TYR A 21 -1.63 -9.78 2.85
C TYR A 21 -2.69 -9.84 1.74
N ARG A 22 -3.81 -9.15 1.91
CA ARG A 22 -4.89 -9.02 0.91
C ARG A 22 -4.78 -7.72 0.11
N GLY A 23 -3.77 -6.89 0.39
CA GLY A 23 -3.51 -5.68 -0.36
C GLY A 23 -3.10 -5.96 -1.82
N PHE A 24 -3.38 -5.01 -2.70
CA PHE A 24 -3.09 -5.15 -4.13
C PHE A 24 -2.66 -3.82 -4.74
N ILE A 25 -1.87 -3.90 -5.82
CA ILE A 25 -1.52 -2.74 -6.65
C ILE A 25 -2.54 -2.64 -7.79
N SER A 26 -3.04 -1.43 -8.05
CA SER A 26 -3.80 -1.11 -9.26
C SER A 26 -3.04 -0.17 -10.18
N GLY A 27 -3.26 -0.34 -11.49
CA GLY A 27 -2.71 0.51 -12.54
C GLY A 27 -3.47 1.82 -12.72
N ILE A 28 -3.04 2.61 -13.72
CA ILE A 28 -3.71 3.86 -14.10
C ILE A 28 -5.14 3.63 -14.63
N ASP A 29 -5.38 2.46 -15.23
CA ASP A 29 -6.67 1.96 -15.69
C ASP A 29 -7.57 1.46 -14.55
N GLN A 30 -7.09 1.54 -13.30
CA GLN A 30 -7.76 1.06 -12.08
C GLN A 30 -7.92 -0.47 -12.03
N CYS A 31 -7.35 -1.22 -12.99
CA CYS A 31 -7.34 -2.67 -12.93
C CYS A 31 -6.39 -3.12 -11.83
N ALA A 32 -6.86 -4.06 -11.00
CA ALA A 32 -6.03 -4.71 -10.01
C ALA A 32 -5.03 -5.65 -10.69
N TRP A 33 -3.77 -5.56 -10.29
CA TRP A 33 -2.74 -6.49 -10.71
C TRP A 33 -2.58 -7.61 -9.68
N PRO A 34 -2.35 -8.87 -10.11
CA PRO A 34 -1.92 -9.93 -9.22
C PRO A 34 -0.71 -9.47 -8.39
N THR A 35 -0.93 -9.30 -7.10
CA THR A 35 0.05 -8.72 -6.18
C THR A 35 0.35 -9.74 -5.10
N ARG A 36 1.62 -10.13 -4.99
CA ARG A 36 2.11 -10.93 -3.88
C ARG A 36 2.65 -9.99 -2.81
N VAL A 37 2.06 -10.03 -1.62
CA VAL A 37 2.48 -9.22 -0.48
C VAL A 37 3.31 -10.08 0.47
N GLU A 38 4.49 -9.60 0.80
CA GLU A 38 5.42 -10.19 1.77
C GLU A 38 5.76 -9.14 2.84
N ILE A 39 6.13 -9.58 4.04
CA ILE A 39 6.58 -8.69 5.11
C ILE A 39 8.04 -9.05 5.41
N GLU A 40 8.91 -8.05 5.30
CA GLU A 40 10.34 -8.14 5.60
C GLU A 40 10.64 -7.16 6.75
N GLY A 41 10.59 -7.64 8.00
CA GLY A 41 10.70 -6.79 9.18
C GLY A 41 9.52 -5.81 9.28
N SER A 42 9.80 -4.51 9.22
CA SER A 42 8.79 -3.44 9.22
C SER A 42 8.44 -2.92 7.81
N VAL A 43 8.88 -3.62 6.76
CA VAL A 43 8.64 -3.26 5.36
C VAL A 43 7.67 -4.25 4.72
N ILE A 44 6.61 -3.72 4.13
CA ILE A 44 5.72 -4.47 3.25
C ILE A 44 6.29 -4.43 1.84
N VAL A 45 6.43 -5.61 1.24
CA VAL A 45 6.97 -5.81 -0.10
C VAL A 45 5.87 -6.34 -1.02
N CYS A 46 5.46 -5.51 -1.97
CA CYS A 46 4.44 -5.85 -2.96
C CYS A 46 5.12 -6.19 -4.29
N ARG A 47 5.04 -7.45 -4.72
CA ARG A 47 5.57 -7.93 -6.01
C ARG A 47 4.45 -8.05 -7.03
N ARG A 48 4.71 -7.57 -8.25
CA ARG A 48 3.78 -7.53 -9.38
C ARG A 48 4.48 -7.84 -10.70
N THR A 49 3.71 -8.14 -11.74
CA THR A 49 4.24 -8.51 -13.06
C THR A 49 4.90 -7.33 -13.79
N ASN A 50 4.33 -6.13 -13.66
CA ASN A 50 4.78 -4.88 -14.30
C ASN A 50 5.48 -3.94 -13.28
N SER A 51 6.44 -3.11 -13.73
CA SER A 51 7.11 -2.06 -12.94
C SER A 51 6.50 -0.66 -13.11
N ASP A 52 5.43 -0.52 -13.89
CA ASP A 52 4.70 0.75 -14.03
C ASP A 52 4.23 1.30 -12.68
N SER A 53 4.00 2.62 -12.66
CA SER A 53 3.47 3.31 -11.49
C SER A 53 2.11 2.74 -11.12
N GLY A 54 1.87 2.57 -9.83
CA GLY A 54 0.65 1.95 -9.33
C GLY A 54 0.23 2.50 -7.98
N LYS A 55 -1.01 2.19 -7.60
CA LYS A 55 -1.57 2.55 -6.30
C LYS A 55 -1.70 1.30 -5.45
N PHE A 56 -1.17 1.32 -4.23
CA PHE A 56 -1.39 0.23 -3.29
C PHE A 56 -2.69 0.47 -2.54
N SER A 57 -3.59 -0.51 -2.60
CA SER A 57 -4.85 -0.53 -1.86
C SER A 57 -4.83 -1.61 -0.80
N VAL A 58 -5.16 -1.25 0.43
CA VAL A 58 -5.12 -2.16 1.58
C VAL A 58 -6.15 -1.73 2.63
N ALA A 59 -6.77 -2.70 3.31
CA ALA A 59 -7.63 -2.40 4.45
C ALA A 59 -6.74 -1.93 5.61
N TRP A 60 -6.82 -0.66 6.00
CA TRP A 60 -5.91 -0.05 6.98
C TRP A 60 -6.60 0.09 8.35
N PRO A 61 -5.99 -0.32 9.46
CA PRO A 61 -6.57 -0.15 10.79
C PRO A 61 -6.61 1.33 11.19
N VAL A 62 -7.82 1.86 11.36
CA VAL A 62 -8.08 3.21 11.85
C VAL A 62 -8.70 3.13 13.25
N PRO A 63 -8.00 3.61 14.30
CA PRO A 63 -8.51 3.60 15.66
C PRO A 63 -9.91 4.24 15.76
N GLY A 64 -10.86 3.53 16.37
CA GLY A 64 -12.23 3.99 16.56
C GLY A 64 -13.14 3.94 15.31
N PHE A 65 -12.63 3.54 14.14
CA PHE A 65 -13.41 3.50 12.89
C PHE A 65 -13.47 2.11 12.24
N GLY A 66 -12.45 1.28 12.42
CA GLY A 66 -12.37 -0.07 11.85
C GLY A 66 -11.26 -0.19 10.81
N ARG A 67 -11.47 -1.02 9.78
CA ARG A 67 -10.45 -1.34 8.76
C ARG A 67 -10.89 -0.94 7.33
N PRO A 68 -11.09 0.35 7.02
CA PRO A 68 -11.46 0.79 5.68
C PRO A 68 -10.35 0.50 4.66
N VAL A 69 -10.74 0.27 3.40
CA VAL A 69 -9.77 0.22 2.30
C VAL A 69 -9.27 1.64 2.01
N LEU A 70 -7.97 1.85 2.22
CA LEU A 70 -7.25 3.05 1.84
C LEU A 70 -6.36 2.73 0.65
N THR A 71 -6.13 3.75 -0.18
CA THR A 71 -5.34 3.63 -1.40
C THR A 71 -4.30 4.73 -1.43
N THR A 72 -3.06 4.40 -1.78
CA THR A 72 -1.99 5.39 -1.94
C THR A 72 -2.23 6.29 -3.14
N ALA A 73 -1.40 7.33 -3.29
CA ALA A 73 -1.23 7.96 -4.61
C ALA A 73 -0.67 6.96 -5.65
N SER A 74 -0.68 7.34 -6.93
CA SER A 74 0.07 6.57 -7.94
C SER A 74 1.55 6.84 -7.74
N LEU A 75 2.31 5.78 -7.48
CA LEU A 75 3.71 5.86 -7.10
C LEU A 75 4.57 5.04 -8.08
N PRO A 76 5.71 5.57 -8.55
CA PRO A 76 6.66 4.80 -9.33
C PRO A 76 7.41 3.80 -8.45
N GLU A 77 7.93 2.76 -9.08
CA GLU A 77 8.87 1.85 -8.43
C GLU A 77 10.18 2.56 -8.07
N ARG A 78 10.71 2.27 -6.87
CA ARG A 78 12.01 2.76 -6.41
C ARG A 78 12.62 1.83 -5.36
N GLN A 79 13.92 2.00 -5.12
CA GLN A 79 14.66 1.22 -4.10
C GLN A 79 14.24 1.57 -2.67
N GLN A 80 14.20 2.87 -2.35
CA GLN A 80 13.85 3.34 -1.01
C GLN A 80 12.35 3.08 -0.71
N PRO A 81 12.01 2.45 0.43
CA PRO A 81 10.60 2.30 0.81
C PRO A 81 9.85 3.63 0.90
N TYR A 82 8.55 3.62 0.59
CA TYR A 82 7.64 4.73 0.91
C TYR A 82 7.16 4.61 2.35
N LEU A 83 6.91 5.72 3.05
CA LEU A 83 6.19 5.66 4.33
C LEU A 83 4.72 5.38 4.05
N LEU A 84 4.22 4.23 4.47
CA LEU A 84 2.88 3.76 4.08
C LEU A 84 1.80 4.73 4.54
N THR A 85 1.80 5.09 5.82
CA THR A 85 0.79 5.97 6.42
C THR A 85 0.72 7.32 5.71
N VAL A 86 1.88 7.87 5.32
CA VAL A 86 1.96 9.15 4.59
C VAL A 86 1.32 9.02 3.21
N GLU A 87 1.63 7.95 2.48
CA GLU A 87 1.10 7.79 1.12
C GLU A 87 -0.37 7.40 1.09
N LEU A 88 -0.87 6.65 2.08
CA LEU A 88 -2.30 6.41 2.28
C LEU A 88 -3.04 7.71 2.59
N ALA A 89 -2.49 8.55 3.46
CA ALA A 89 -3.05 9.87 3.76
C ALA A 89 -3.06 10.77 2.51
N ARG A 90 -1.94 10.81 1.76
CA ARG A 90 -1.84 11.57 0.50
C ARG A 90 -2.89 11.11 -0.51
N GLY A 91 -3.03 9.79 -0.69
CA GLY A 91 -4.04 9.21 -1.58
C GLY A 91 -5.46 9.58 -1.17
N LYS A 92 -5.78 9.52 0.14
CA LYS A 92 -7.09 9.92 0.66
C LYS A 92 -7.37 11.41 0.46
N ILE A 93 -6.40 12.29 0.71
CA ILE A 93 -6.56 13.73 0.47
C ILE A 93 -6.86 14.00 -1.00
N VAL A 94 -6.14 13.36 -1.91
CA VAL A 94 -6.39 13.48 -3.36
C VAL A 94 -7.78 12.96 -3.72
N GLN A 95 -8.25 11.88 -3.11
CA GLN A 95 -9.59 11.34 -3.34
C GLN A 95 -10.71 12.25 -2.83
N VAL A 96 -10.53 12.94 -1.70
CA VAL A 96 -11.57 13.82 -1.13
C VAL A 96 -11.60 15.18 -1.83
N ARG A 97 -10.47 15.62 -2.38
CA ARG A 97 -10.36 16.90 -3.07
C ARG A 97 -10.99 16.91 -4.46
N ASN A 98 -10.94 15.80 -5.20
CA ASN A 98 -11.42 15.69 -6.59
C ASN A 98 -12.57 14.69 -6.69
#